data_AF-A0A1I8CGB6-F1
#
_entry.id   AF-A0A1I8CGB6-F1
#
_cell.length_a   1.000
_cell.length_b   1.000
_cell.length_c   1.000
_cell.angle_alpha   90.00
_cell.angle_beta   90.00
_cell.angle_gamma   90.00
#
_symmetry.space_group_name_H-M   'P 1'
#
loop_
_entity.id
_entity.type
_entity.pdbx_description
1 polymer ?
#
loop_
_entity_poly.entity_id
_entity_poly.type
_entity_poly.pdbx_seq_one_letter_code
_entity_poly.pdbx_strand_id
1 'polypeptide(L)'
;MKFIIAILITALAASKINACDDIAKDCNLWAALCNSTTPFPYVEQNCKATCGNCEQATTPAVDCVDVALDCEDMLDICENTAFHEVAWNNCRRSCGLCSVPCPCEQMTTESYQCIDMIGTASCEKMSEFCDDSGNS
;
A
#
# COMPACT_ATOMS: atom_id res chain seq x y z
N MET A 1 3.31 -48.34 -28.11
CA MET A 1 4.54 -47.68 -27.60
C MET A 1 4.12 -46.25 -27.23
N LYS A 2 3.93 -45.95 -25.93
CA LYS A 2 4.61 -44.87 -25.16
C LYS A 2 4.97 -43.65 -26.05
N PHE A 3 4.56 -42.40 -25.79
CA PHE A 3 4.61 -41.68 -24.51
C PHE A 3 3.50 -40.63 -24.41
N ILE A 4 2.82 -40.61 -23.27
CA ILE A 4 1.89 -39.56 -22.85
C ILE A 4 2.75 -38.39 -22.38
N ILE A 5 2.74 -37.25 -23.08
CA ILE A 5 3.40 -36.03 -22.61
C ILE A 5 2.35 -35.23 -21.84
N ALA A 6 2.27 -35.47 -20.54
CA ALA A 6 1.50 -34.65 -19.62
C ALA A 6 2.24 -33.31 -19.43
N ILE A 7 1.76 -32.27 -20.10
CA ILE A 7 2.24 -30.90 -19.90
C ILE A 7 1.60 -30.39 -18.61
N LEU A 8 2.28 -30.66 -17.48
CA LEU A 8 2.01 -30.05 -16.19
C LEU A 8 2.56 -28.62 -16.19
N ILE A 9 1.78 -27.67 -16.68
CA ILE A 9 2.06 -26.24 -16.41
C ILE A 9 1.32 -25.93 -15.12
N THR A 10 2.03 -26.12 -14.01
CA THR A 10 1.58 -25.72 -12.67
C THR A 10 1.41 -24.21 -12.65
N ALA A 11 0.22 -23.77 -12.26
CA ALA A 11 -0.11 -22.36 -12.07
C ALA A 11 0.90 -21.68 -11.14
N LEU A 12 1.58 -20.65 -11.63
CA LEU A 12 2.32 -19.72 -10.78
C LEU A 12 1.29 -18.83 -10.08
N ALA A 13 0.85 -19.25 -8.90
CA ALA A 13 0.22 -18.35 -7.95
C ALA A 13 1.31 -17.39 -7.42
N ALA A 14 1.45 -16.23 -8.05
CA ALA A 14 2.25 -15.14 -7.51
C ALA A 14 1.46 -14.45 -6.40
N SER A 15 1.39 -15.10 -5.24
CA SER A 15 0.88 -14.47 -4.03
C SER A 15 1.97 -13.54 -3.48
N LYS A 16 1.94 -12.26 -3.89
CA LYS A 16 2.64 -11.19 -3.18
C LYS A 16 1.87 -10.89 -1.88
N ILE A 17 1.90 -11.85 -0.96
CA ILE A 17 1.57 -11.58 0.44
C ILE A 17 2.73 -10.72 0.93
N ASN A 18 2.45 -9.72 1.76
CA ASN A 18 3.48 -9.04 2.55
C ASN A 18 4.01 -10.07 3.57
N ALA A 19 4.71 -11.08 3.06
CA ALA A 19 4.90 -12.36 3.71
C ALA A 19 5.91 -12.15 4.81
N CYS A 20 5.40 -12.04 6.02
CA CYS A 20 6.22 -12.29 7.17
C CYS A 20 6.71 -13.73 7.06
N ASP A 21 7.99 -13.86 6.81
CA ASP A 21 8.67 -15.14 6.65
C ASP A 21 9.88 -15.16 7.57
N ASP A 22 10.33 -16.36 7.87
CA ASP A 22 11.55 -16.55 8.62
C ASP A 22 12.76 -16.41 7.69
N ILE A 23 13.75 -15.64 8.12
CA ILE A 23 15.02 -15.48 7.42
C ILE A 23 15.87 -16.75 7.58
N ALA A 24 15.84 -17.35 8.78
CA ALA A 24 16.56 -18.58 9.06
C ALA A 24 15.68 -19.81 8.77
N LYS A 25 16.29 -20.88 8.25
CA LYS A 25 15.57 -22.09 7.81
C LYS A 25 15.19 -23.04 8.94
N ASP A 26 15.80 -22.85 10.09
CA ASP A 26 15.76 -23.72 11.26
C ASP A 26 15.05 -23.07 12.46
N CYS A 27 14.24 -22.03 12.20
CA CYS A 27 13.45 -21.35 13.21
C CYS A 27 12.53 -22.29 14.02
N ASN A 28 12.04 -23.37 13.41
CA ASN A 28 11.26 -24.40 14.10
C ASN A 28 12.01 -25.05 15.27
N LEU A 29 13.35 -25.07 15.25
CA LEU A 29 14.18 -25.60 16.34
C LEU A 29 14.30 -24.63 17.52
N TRP A 30 14.04 -23.33 17.29
CA TRP A 30 14.22 -22.27 18.28
C TRP A 30 12.91 -21.61 18.71
N ALA A 31 11.76 -22.13 18.30
CA ALA A 31 10.45 -21.60 18.66
C ALA A 31 10.27 -21.42 20.19
N ALA A 32 10.88 -22.29 21.00
CA ALA A 32 10.83 -22.21 22.46
C ALA A 32 11.64 -21.03 23.05
N LEU A 33 12.53 -20.42 22.26
CA LEU A 33 13.31 -19.24 22.64
C LEU A 33 12.59 -17.93 22.30
N CYS A 34 11.48 -17.99 21.56
CA CYS A 34 10.64 -16.83 21.33
C CYS A 34 10.11 -16.31 22.68
N ASN A 35 10.27 -15.01 22.94
CA ASN A 35 9.78 -14.34 24.16
C ASN A 35 10.33 -14.93 25.48
N SER A 36 11.49 -15.60 25.45
CA SER A 36 12.10 -16.09 26.68
C SER A 36 12.59 -14.92 27.56
N THR A 37 12.64 -15.16 28.87
CA THR A 37 13.05 -14.14 29.86
C THR A 37 14.44 -13.57 29.58
N THR A 38 15.34 -14.37 28.99
CA THR A 38 16.58 -13.89 28.39
C THR A 38 16.34 -13.70 26.89
N PRO A 39 16.44 -12.48 26.35
CA PRO A 39 16.26 -12.24 24.92
C PRO A 39 17.30 -12.99 24.08
N PHE A 40 16.86 -13.53 22.94
CA PHE A 40 17.73 -14.13 21.93
C PHE A 40 17.61 -13.32 20.64
N PRO A 41 18.45 -12.26 20.46
CA PRO A 41 18.31 -11.32 19.35
C PRO A 41 18.32 -12.00 17.97
N TYR A 42 19.08 -13.08 17.83
CA TYR A 42 19.12 -13.87 16.61
C TYR A 42 17.75 -14.46 16.26
N VAL A 43 17.04 -15.04 17.24
CA VAL A 43 15.71 -15.65 17.05
C VAL A 43 14.68 -14.55 16.77
N GLU A 44 14.71 -13.46 17.52
CA GLU A 44 13.77 -12.33 17.34
C GLU A 44 13.91 -11.66 15.96
N GLN A 45 15.13 -11.58 15.43
CA GLN A 45 15.40 -10.96 14.13
C GLN A 45 15.10 -11.89 12.96
N ASN A 46 15.45 -13.18 13.07
CA ASN A 46 15.44 -14.10 11.93
C ASN A 46 14.24 -15.04 11.92
N CYS A 47 13.50 -15.15 13.02
CA CYS A 47 12.38 -16.08 13.17
C CYS A 47 11.07 -15.35 13.46
N LYS A 48 10.83 -14.23 12.77
CA LYS A 48 9.67 -13.35 13.01
C LYS A 48 8.35 -14.07 12.79
N ALA A 49 8.24 -14.91 11.77
CA ALA A 49 7.03 -15.68 11.50
C ALA A 49 6.84 -16.78 12.54
N THR A 50 7.89 -17.55 12.84
CA THR A 50 7.86 -18.60 13.88
C THR A 50 7.52 -18.03 15.26
N CYS A 51 8.06 -16.86 15.63
CA CYS A 51 7.78 -16.22 16.90
C CYS A 51 6.46 -15.42 16.93
N GLY A 52 5.72 -15.34 15.82
CA GLY A 52 4.50 -14.55 15.72
C GLY A 52 4.73 -13.03 15.77
N ASN A 53 5.96 -12.58 15.55
CA ASN A 53 6.39 -11.17 15.61
C ASN A 53 6.35 -10.51 14.22
N CYS A 54 5.36 -10.88 13.43
CA CYS A 54 5.06 -10.27 12.17
C CYS A 54 4.42 -8.91 12.43
N GLU A 55 5.24 -7.85 12.46
CA GLU A 55 4.69 -6.51 12.34
C GLU A 55 4.03 -6.44 10.96
N GLN A 56 2.70 -6.34 10.96
CA GLN A 56 1.99 -5.82 9.79
C GLN A 56 2.66 -4.48 9.50
N ALA A 57 3.14 -4.28 8.28
CA ALA A 57 3.73 -3.01 7.88
C ALA A 57 2.69 -1.91 8.16
N THR A 58 2.77 -1.28 9.32
CA THR A 58 2.08 -0.03 9.58
C THR A 58 2.78 0.95 8.67
N THR A 59 2.12 1.30 7.57
CA THR A 59 2.36 2.55 6.87
C THR A 59 2.61 3.60 7.96
N PRO A 60 3.75 4.35 7.91
CA PRO A 60 4.01 5.38 8.90
C PRO A 60 2.75 6.20 9.07
N ALA A 61 2.31 6.44 10.30
CA ALA A 61 1.16 7.28 10.56
C ALA A 61 1.44 8.63 9.91
N VAL A 62 0.89 8.86 8.72
CA VAL A 62 1.06 10.11 8.01
C VAL A 62 0.41 11.15 8.93
N ASP A 63 1.17 12.16 9.36
CA ASP A 63 0.68 13.20 10.26
C ASP A 63 -0.67 13.72 9.78
N CYS A 64 -1.72 13.62 10.59
CA CYS A 64 -3.03 14.10 10.17
C CYS A 64 -2.98 15.61 10.10
N VAL A 65 -2.75 16.13 8.90
CA VAL A 65 -2.69 17.54 8.54
C VAL A 65 -3.42 17.76 7.22
N ASP A 66 -3.93 18.97 7.05
CA ASP A 66 -4.30 19.47 5.74
C ASP A 66 -3.03 20.03 5.10
N VAL A 67 -2.81 19.70 3.83
CA VAL A 67 -1.69 20.22 3.04
C VAL A 67 -2.16 21.24 2.01
N ALA A 68 -3.45 21.22 1.64
CA ALA A 68 -4.06 22.31 0.89
C ALA A 68 -4.48 23.44 1.84
N LEU A 69 -4.48 24.68 1.32
CA LEU A 69 -4.71 25.90 2.11
C LEU A 69 -6.20 26.23 2.27
N ASP A 70 -7.04 25.68 1.40
CA ASP A 70 -8.44 26.02 1.16
C ASP A 70 -9.40 24.87 1.51
N CYS A 71 -8.97 23.93 2.36
CA CYS A 71 -9.78 22.79 2.78
C CYS A 71 -11.09 23.18 3.48
N GLU A 72 -11.12 24.33 4.16
CA GLU A 72 -12.33 24.87 4.79
C GLU A 72 -13.36 25.35 3.75
N ASP A 73 -12.91 25.74 2.55
CA ASP A 73 -13.76 26.20 1.45
C ASP A 73 -14.18 25.04 0.52
N MET A 74 -13.51 23.88 0.62
CA MET A 74 -13.70 22.72 -0.26
C MET A 74 -14.37 21.53 0.43
N LEU A 75 -15.19 21.72 1.46
CA LEU A 75 -15.78 20.61 2.24
C LEU A 75 -16.68 19.68 1.41
N ASP A 76 -17.23 20.14 0.28
CA ASP A 76 -18.04 19.31 -0.63
C ASP A 76 -17.26 18.09 -1.17
N ILE A 77 -15.92 18.16 -1.21
CA ILE A 77 -15.08 17.03 -1.66
C ILE A 77 -15.05 15.88 -0.65
N CYS A 78 -15.34 16.14 0.62
CA CYS A 78 -15.24 15.15 1.69
C CYS A 78 -16.28 14.03 1.55
N GLU A 79 -17.48 14.37 1.06
CA GLU A 79 -18.58 13.41 0.86
C GLU A 79 -18.65 12.87 -0.58
N ASN A 80 -17.94 13.51 -1.51
CA ASN A 80 -17.94 13.11 -2.90
C ASN A 80 -16.92 11.99 -3.14
N THR A 81 -17.43 10.78 -3.37
CA THR A 81 -16.61 9.58 -3.66
C THR A 81 -15.62 9.76 -4.81
N ALA A 82 -15.92 10.61 -5.81
CA ALA A 82 -15.01 10.90 -6.92
C ALA A 82 -13.76 11.69 -6.49
N PHE A 83 -13.83 12.40 -5.36
CA PHE A 83 -12.75 13.21 -4.80
C PHE A 83 -12.20 12.64 -3.49
N HIS A 84 -12.60 11.44 -3.09
CA HIS A 84 -12.20 10.86 -1.81
C HIS A 84 -10.67 10.73 -1.66
N GLU A 85 -9.95 10.45 -2.75
CA GLU A 85 -8.48 10.45 -2.76
C GLU A 85 -7.90 11.86 -2.59
N VAL A 86 -8.48 12.86 -3.25
CA VAL A 86 -8.07 14.26 -3.13
C VAL A 86 -8.34 14.75 -1.70
N ALA A 87 -9.51 14.44 -1.14
CA ALA A 87 -9.89 14.73 0.24
C ALA A 87 -8.92 14.08 1.23
N TRP A 88 -8.58 12.80 1.03
CA TRP A 88 -7.65 12.08 1.89
C TRP A 88 -6.23 12.63 1.81
N ASN A 89 -5.72 12.91 0.61
CA ASN A 89 -4.35 13.41 0.44
C ASN A 89 -4.18 14.87 0.88
N ASN A 90 -5.20 15.71 0.70
CA ASN A 90 -5.04 17.17 0.80
C ASN A 90 -5.73 17.80 2.00
N CYS A 91 -6.88 17.27 2.43
CA CYS A 91 -7.78 17.89 3.39
C CYS A 91 -8.20 16.95 4.51
N ARG A 92 -7.26 16.12 4.95
CA ARG A 92 -7.55 14.96 5.78
C ARG A 92 -8.05 15.30 7.18
N ARG A 93 -7.62 16.44 7.76
CA ARG A 93 -8.16 16.91 9.04
C ARG A 93 -9.52 17.57 8.84
N SER A 94 -9.64 18.49 7.89
CA SER A 94 -10.91 19.20 7.63
C SER A 94 -12.03 18.23 7.24
N CYS A 95 -11.71 17.16 6.49
CA CYS A 95 -12.67 16.10 6.14
C CYS A 95 -12.84 15.02 7.22
N GLY A 96 -12.16 15.10 8.38
CA GLY A 96 -12.30 14.10 9.45
C GLY A 96 -11.75 12.71 9.12
N LEU A 97 -10.81 12.62 8.18
CA LEU A 97 -10.27 11.36 7.63
C LEU A 97 -9.01 10.85 8.36
N CYS A 98 -8.64 11.43 9.51
CA CYS A 98 -7.42 11.05 10.26
C CYS A 98 -7.35 9.57 10.65
N SER A 99 -8.51 8.95 10.88
CA SER A 99 -8.61 7.53 11.26
C SER A 99 -8.97 6.63 10.09
N VAL A 100 -9.08 7.20 8.88
CA VAL A 100 -9.45 6.48 7.66
C VAL A 100 -8.16 6.01 6.98
N PRO A 101 -7.98 4.69 6.75
CA PRO A 101 -6.84 4.16 6.00
C PRO A 101 -6.74 4.79 4.61
N CYS A 102 -5.54 4.82 4.04
CA CYS A 102 -5.35 5.39 2.70
C CYS A 102 -6.21 4.65 1.66
N PRO A 103 -7.04 5.35 0.86
CA PRO A 103 -7.72 4.76 -0.28
C PRO A 103 -6.76 4.13 -1.29
N CYS A 104 -5.50 4.62 -1.34
CA CYS A 104 -4.44 4.15 -2.21
C CYS A 104 -3.99 2.70 -1.95
N GLU A 105 -4.29 2.14 -0.77
CA GLU A 105 -3.93 0.75 -0.43
C GLU A 105 -4.94 -0.27 -0.99
N GLN A 106 -6.06 0.20 -1.55
CA GLN A 106 -7.06 -0.65 -2.19
C GLN A 106 -6.80 -0.88 -3.69
N MET A 107 -5.70 -0.35 -4.25
CA MET A 107 -5.33 -0.61 -5.64
C MET A 107 -4.76 -2.03 -5.76
N THR A 108 -5.65 -3.00 -5.96
CA THR A 108 -5.28 -4.33 -6.44
C THR A 108 -4.55 -4.19 -7.77
N THR A 109 -3.42 -4.89 -7.88
CA THR A 109 -2.49 -4.93 -9.00
C THR A 109 -3.15 -5.14 -10.37
N GLU A 110 -3.47 -4.04 -11.05
CA GLU A 110 -3.56 -3.98 -12.51
C GLU A 110 -2.48 -2.99 -12.94
N SER A 111 -1.64 -3.45 -13.87
CA SER A 111 -0.50 -2.77 -14.48
C SER A 111 -0.48 -1.24 -14.36
N TYR A 112 0.50 -0.69 -13.63
CA TYR A 112 0.81 0.74 -13.64
C TYR A 112 1.24 1.14 -15.06
N GLN A 113 0.28 1.55 -15.88
CA GLN A 113 0.52 2.52 -16.93
C GLN A 113 0.54 3.89 -16.25
N CYS A 114 1.37 4.84 -16.71
CA CYS A 114 1.23 6.23 -16.31
C CYS A 114 -0.15 6.71 -16.76
N ILE A 115 -1.10 6.78 -15.84
CA ILE A 115 -2.44 7.29 -16.06
C ILE A 115 -2.60 8.60 -15.30
N ASP A 116 -3.19 9.60 -15.95
CA ASP A 116 -3.63 10.81 -15.27
C ASP A 116 -4.77 10.43 -14.32
N MET A 117 -4.47 10.35 -13.03
CA MET A 117 -5.45 10.05 -11.96
C MET A 117 -6.28 11.27 -11.59
N ILE A 118 -6.76 11.98 -12.61
CA ILE A 118 -7.82 12.96 -12.46
C ILE A 118 -9.01 12.29 -13.13
N GLY A 119 -9.97 11.84 -12.31
CA GLY A 119 -11.24 11.31 -12.80
C GLY A 119 -11.81 12.21 -13.89
N THR A 120 -12.62 11.66 -14.78
CA THR A 120 -13.13 12.21 -16.05
C THR A 120 -13.72 13.63 -16.06
N ALA A 121 -13.65 14.38 -14.95
CA ALA A 121 -14.15 15.71 -14.75
C ALA A 121 -13.10 16.85 -14.83
N SER A 122 -11.80 16.64 -15.08
CA SER A 122 -10.87 17.80 -15.15
C SER A 122 -9.75 17.78 -16.20
N CYS A 123 -9.64 16.77 -17.08
CA CYS A 123 -8.68 16.84 -18.20
C CYS A 123 -8.99 17.98 -19.19
N GLU A 124 -10.26 18.32 -19.38
CA GLU A 124 -10.69 19.32 -20.38
C GLU A 124 -10.30 20.77 -20.00
N LYS A 125 -10.02 21.03 -18.71
CA LYS A 125 -9.60 22.34 -18.20
C LYS A 125 -8.13 22.38 -17.76
N MET A 126 -7.45 21.24 -17.70
CA MET A 126 -6.05 21.18 -17.29
C MET A 126 -5.12 21.83 -18.34
N SER A 127 -5.53 21.89 -19.60
CA SER A 127 -4.77 22.56 -20.68
C SER A 127 -4.55 24.05 -20.44
N GLU A 128 -5.37 24.71 -19.61
CA GLU A 128 -5.20 26.12 -19.25
C GLU A 128 -4.02 26.35 -18.27
N PHE A 129 -3.55 25.28 -17.62
CA PHE A 129 -2.42 25.30 -16.69
C PHE A 129 -1.12 24.77 -17.30
N CYS A 130 -1.17 24.28 -18.54
CA CYS A 130 0.03 23.96 -19.30
C CYS A 130 0.67 25.27 -19.77
N ASP A 131 1.73 25.70 -19.10
CA ASP A 131 2.57 26.80 -19.57
C ASP A 131 3.29 26.33 -20.84
N ASP A 132 2.94 26.91 -21.99
CA ASP A 132 3.40 26.51 -23.33
C ASP A 132 4.87 26.91 -23.59
N SER A 133 5.72 26.82 -22.56
CA SER A 133 7.14 27.13 -22.62
C SER A 133 7.95 25.92 -23.11
N GLY A 134 7.51 25.35 -24.22
CA GLY A 134 8.09 24.14 -24.78
C GLY A 134 7.78 23.91 -26.24
N ASN A 135 7.97 24.89 -27.13
CA ASN A 135 8.21 24.55 -28.53
C ASN A 135 9.10 25.54 -29.30
N SER A 136 10.16 24.97 -29.88
CA SER A 136 10.98 25.42 -31.03
C SER A 136 12.05 26.50 -30.82
#